data_AF-A0A367LX97-F1
#
_entry.id   AF-A0A367LX97-F1
#
_cell.length_a   1.000
_cell.length_b   1.000
_cell.length_c   1.000
_cell.angle_alpha   90.00
_cell.angle_beta   90.00
_cell.angle_gamma   90.00
#
_symmetry.space_group_name_H-M   'P 1'
#
loop_
_entity.id
_entity.type
_entity.pdbx_description
1 polymer ?
#
loop_
_entity_poly.entity_id
_entity_poly.type
_entity_poly.pdbx_seq_one_letter_code
_entity_poly.pdbx_strand_id
1 'polypeptide(L)'
;LALVAKTGENVNIRRLTRVAGDVVGASLHGPRIGVVGTLKGGNPELAKDIAMHVAASNPQFLSASEVSEEAIAKEKEIFLALNADKIAGKPENIVENMVKGRISKFLAEASLVEQPFVKNPEVKVGDLAKQA
;
A
#
# COMPACT_ATOMS: atom_id res chain seq x y z
N LEU A 1 -30.95 -15.80 5.98
CA LEU A 1 -31.44 -17.07 5.37
C LEU A 1 -32.29 -16.88 4.12
N ALA A 2 -33.14 -15.84 4.03
CA ALA A 2 -34.01 -15.63 2.86
C ALA A 2 -33.27 -15.48 1.50
N LEU A 3 -32.08 -14.88 1.47
CA LEU A 3 -31.29 -14.74 0.24
C LEU A 3 -30.67 -16.07 -0.20
N VAL A 4 -29.97 -16.76 0.71
CA VAL A 4 -29.36 -18.08 0.47
C VAL A 4 -30.40 -19.09 -0.01
N ALA A 5 -31.59 -19.12 0.60
CA ALA A 5 -32.67 -20.01 0.18
C ALA A 5 -33.21 -19.72 -1.24
N LYS A 6 -33.11 -18.46 -1.70
CA LYS A 6 -33.56 -18.05 -3.04
C LYS A 6 -32.49 -18.27 -4.11
N THR A 7 -31.22 -18.09 -3.77
CA THR A 7 -30.12 -18.16 -4.74
C THR A 7 -29.43 -19.53 -4.77
N GLY A 8 -29.51 -20.30 -3.69
CA GLY A 8 -28.74 -21.53 -3.52
C GLY A 8 -27.24 -21.29 -3.22
N GLU A 9 -26.81 -20.04 -3.09
CA GLU A 9 -25.40 -19.68 -2.87
C GLU A 9 -25.10 -19.46 -1.39
N ASN A 10 -23.90 -19.87 -0.94
CA ASN A 10 -23.44 -19.63 0.41
C ASN A 10 -22.99 -18.16 0.61
N VAL A 11 -23.92 -17.30 0.99
CA VAL A 11 -23.68 -15.86 1.20
C VAL A 11 -23.47 -15.55 2.69
N ASN A 12 -22.31 -14.98 3.03
CA ASN A 12 -21.96 -14.58 4.39
C ASN A 12 -21.32 -13.18 4.44
N ILE A 13 -21.51 -12.47 5.56
CA ILE A 13 -20.73 -11.26 5.85
C ILE A 13 -19.36 -11.72 6.37
N ARG A 14 -18.33 -11.61 5.52
CA ARG A 14 -16.98 -12.09 5.86
C ARG A 14 -16.23 -11.21 6.86
N ARG A 15 -16.32 -9.89 6.68
CA ARG A 15 -15.58 -8.89 7.48
C ARG A 15 -16.30 -7.55 7.46
N LEU A 16 -16.19 -6.81 8.56
CA LEU A 16 -16.67 -5.43 8.69
C LEU A 16 -15.65 -4.63 9.48
N THR A 17 -15.36 -3.41 9.03
CA THR A 17 -14.55 -2.44 9.76
C THR A 17 -15.18 -1.07 9.63
N ARG A 18 -14.89 -0.17 10.58
CA ARG A 18 -15.33 1.22 10.57
C ARG A 18 -14.14 2.12 10.78
N VAL A 19 -14.08 3.20 10.01
CA VAL A 19 -13.15 4.31 10.17
C VAL A 19 -13.91 5.58 10.48
N ALA A 20 -13.30 6.46 11.28
CA ALA A 20 -13.83 7.76 11.65
C ALA A 20 -12.67 8.77 11.70
N GLY A 21 -12.93 9.98 11.23
CA GLY A 21 -11.98 11.09 11.17
C GLY A 21 -12.66 12.32 10.58
N ASP A 22 -11.94 13.43 10.52
CA ASP A 22 -12.51 14.74 10.17
C ASP A 22 -13.05 14.77 8.73
N VAL A 23 -12.23 14.32 7.78
CA VAL A 23 -12.60 14.21 6.37
C VAL A 23 -12.47 12.75 5.94
N VAL A 24 -13.58 12.14 5.54
CA VAL A 24 -13.63 10.75 5.09
C VAL A 24 -13.68 10.70 3.57
N GLY A 25 -12.76 9.94 2.97
CA GLY A 25 -12.76 9.63 1.54
C GLY A 25 -13.00 8.14 1.31
N ALA A 26 -13.74 7.81 0.26
CA ALA A 26 -13.96 6.43 -0.15
C ALA A 26 -13.86 6.29 -1.66
N SER A 27 -13.28 5.18 -2.11
CA SER A 27 -13.18 4.83 -3.53
C SER A 27 -13.63 3.39 -3.73
N LEU A 28 -14.52 3.18 -4.69
CA LEU A 28 -14.97 1.87 -5.13
C LEU A 28 -14.46 1.65 -6.56
N HIS A 29 -13.69 0.59 -6.75
CA HIS A 29 -13.27 0.12 -8.06
C HIS A 29 -14.13 -1.09 -8.45
N GLY A 30 -15.33 -0.78 -8.94
CA GLY A 30 -16.37 -1.78 -9.19
C GLY A 30 -16.77 -2.54 -7.92
N PRO A 31 -17.21 -3.81 -8.03
CA PRO A 31 -17.64 -4.61 -6.87
C PRO A 31 -16.48 -5.32 -6.16
N ARG A 32 -15.25 -5.26 -6.69
CA ARG A 32 -14.12 -6.07 -6.18
C ARG A 32 -13.30 -5.38 -5.11
N ILE A 33 -13.06 -4.08 -5.26
CA ILE A 33 -12.16 -3.33 -4.36
C ILE A 33 -12.89 -2.09 -3.86
N GLY A 34 -12.91 -1.93 -2.55
CA GLY A 34 -13.36 -0.73 -1.87
C GLY A 34 -12.31 -0.29 -0.87
N VAL A 35 -12.01 1.00 -0.87
CA VAL A 35 -11.07 1.64 0.05
C VAL A 35 -11.79 2.78 0.75
N VAL A 36 -11.51 2.93 2.04
CA VAL A 36 -11.95 4.06 2.85
C VAL A 36 -10.75 4.57 3.64
N GLY A 37 -10.59 5.88 3.72
CA GLY A 37 -9.50 6.56 4.42
C GLY A 37 -9.97 7.88 5.02
N THR A 38 -9.15 8.42 5.92
CA THR A 38 -9.44 9.68 6.60
C THR A 38 -8.27 10.65 6.48
N LEU A 39 -8.57 11.94 6.32
CA LEU A 39 -7.61 13.02 6.42
C LEU A 39 -7.90 13.89 7.63
N LYS A 40 -6.85 14.53 8.15
CA LYS A 40 -6.95 15.71 9.01
C LYS A 40 -6.78 16.93 8.12
N GLY A 41 -7.74 17.85 8.13
CA GLY A 41 -7.79 18.94 7.16
C GLY A 41 -8.24 18.51 5.76
N GLY A 42 -8.02 19.38 4.78
CA GLY A 42 -8.30 19.14 3.37
C GLY A 42 -9.79 19.11 3.05
N ASN A 43 -10.14 18.38 1.98
CA ASN A 43 -11.51 18.26 1.52
C ASN A 43 -11.82 16.82 1.05
N PRO A 44 -13.13 16.46 0.92
CA PRO A 44 -13.53 15.11 0.54
C PRO A 44 -12.99 14.63 -0.82
N GLU A 45 -12.74 15.52 -1.78
CA GLU A 45 -12.21 15.15 -3.10
C GLU A 45 -10.75 14.70 -2.99
N LEU A 46 -9.93 15.42 -2.23
CA LEU A 46 -8.56 15.00 -1.92
C LEU A 46 -8.52 13.64 -1.20
N ALA A 47 -9.39 13.44 -0.20
CA ALA A 47 -9.48 12.17 0.52
C ALA A 47 -9.90 11.01 -0.40
N LYS A 48 -10.84 11.25 -1.31
CA LYS A 48 -11.28 10.28 -2.32
C LYS A 48 -10.16 9.95 -3.32
N ASP A 49 -9.37 10.94 -3.72
CA ASP A 49 -8.24 10.75 -4.62
C ASP A 49 -7.12 9.92 -4.01
N ILE A 50 -6.81 10.15 -2.74
CA ILE A 50 -5.88 9.30 -1.98
C ILE A 50 -6.46 7.89 -1.80
N ALA A 51 -7.76 7.75 -1.51
CA ALA A 51 -8.40 6.42 -1.43
C ALA A 51 -8.35 5.67 -2.78
N MET A 52 -8.51 6.38 -3.90
CA MET A 52 -8.35 5.81 -5.24
C MET A 52 -6.90 5.38 -5.51
N HIS A 53 -5.91 6.16 -5.07
CA HIS A 53 -4.51 5.76 -5.14
C HIS A 53 -4.26 4.47 -4.36
N VAL A 54 -4.73 4.39 -3.11
CA VAL A 54 -4.61 3.17 -2.29
C VAL A 54 -5.26 1.97 -2.97
N ALA A 55 -6.42 2.15 -3.63
CA ALA A 55 -7.08 1.08 -4.37
C ALA A 55 -6.24 0.55 -5.54
N ALA A 56 -5.42 1.40 -6.17
CA ALA A 56 -4.57 1.04 -7.30
C ALA A 56 -3.20 0.51 -6.87
N SER A 57 -2.58 1.10 -5.85
CA SER A 57 -1.19 0.83 -5.46
C SER A 57 -1.05 -0.09 -4.23
N ASN A 58 -2.13 -0.33 -3.48
CA ASN A 58 -2.20 -1.23 -2.33
C ASN A 58 -0.99 -1.12 -1.36
N PRO A 59 -0.64 0.09 -0.88
CA PRO A 59 0.39 0.25 0.15
C PRO A 59 0.04 -0.56 1.39
N GLN A 60 1.08 -1.09 2.03
CA GLN A 60 0.94 -1.89 3.26
C GLN A 60 1.05 -1.03 4.52
N PHE A 61 1.70 0.13 4.42
CA PHE A 61 1.99 1.03 5.53
C PHE A 61 1.63 2.46 5.16
N LEU A 62 1.39 3.31 6.16
CA LEU A 62 1.20 4.74 5.90
C LEU A 62 2.53 5.40 5.55
N SER A 63 3.59 5.09 6.28
CA SER A 63 4.94 5.64 6.11
C SER A 63 6.03 4.59 6.30
N ALA A 64 7.24 4.90 5.81
CA ALA A 64 8.39 3.99 5.92
C ALA A 64 8.81 3.72 7.37
N SER A 65 8.49 4.62 8.30
CA SER A 65 8.75 4.45 9.73
C SER A 65 7.87 3.40 10.40
N GLU A 66 6.75 3.02 9.78
CA GLU A 66 5.87 1.96 10.29
C GLU A 66 6.31 0.56 9.84
N VAL A 67 7.32 0.46 8.98
CA VAL A 67 7.84 -0.81 8.49
C VAL A 67 8.75 -1.42 9.55
N SER A 68 8.37 -2.59 10.06
CA SER A 68 9.14 -3.26 11.11
C SER A 68 10.47 -3.82 10.60
N GLU A 69 11.44 -3.98 11.50
CA GLU A 69 12.73 -4.59 11.16
C GLU A 69 12.56 -6.02 10.63
N GLU A 70 11.58 -6.77 11.14
CA GLU A 70 11.26 -8.11 10.66
C GLU A 70 10.76 -8.10 9.22
N ALA A 71 9.94 -7.12 8.83
CA ALA A 71 9.49 -6.97 7.45
C ALA A 71 10.66 -6.65 6.50
N ILE A 72 11.59 -5.79 6.93
CA ILE A 72 12.81 -5.47 6.19
C ILE A 72 13.72 -6.70 6.06
N ALA A 73 13.92 -7.44 7.15
CA ALA A 73 14.74 -8.65 7.18
C ALA A 73 14.16 -9.72 6.25
N LYS A 74 12.84 -9.92 6.29
CA LYS A 74 12.13 -10.86 5.41
C LYS A 74 12.24 -10.45 3.94
N GLU A 75 12.11 -9.17 3.62
CA GLU A 75 12.29 -8.68 2.25
C GLU A 75 13.74 -8.90 1.76
N LYS A 76 14.74 -8.67 2.64
CA LYS A 76 16.15 -8.97 2.34
C LYS A 76 16.34 -10.45 2.05
N GLU A 77 15.79 -11.34 2.87
CA GLU A 77 15.86 -12.79 2.67
C GLU A 77 15.24 -13.20 1.33
N ILE A 78 14.02 -12.73 1.04
CA ILE A 78 13.33 -13.00 -0.22
C ILE A 78 14.16 -12.52 -1.41
N PHE A 79 14.73 -11.31 -1.34
CA PHE A 79 15.54 -10.77 -2.42
C PHE A 79 16.80 -11.59 -2.68
N LEU A 80 17.52 -11.99 -1.62
CA LEU A 80 18.71 -12.82 -1.72
C LEU A 80 18.39 -14.19 -2.33
N ALA A 81 17.30 -14.83 -1.87
CA ALA A 81 16.86 -16.12 -2.38
C ALA A 81 16.48 -16.05 -3.86
N LEU A 82 15.71 -15.04 -4.27
CA LEU A 82 15.25 -14.87 -5.66
C LEU A 82 16.36 -14.44 -6.63
N ASN A 83 17.51 -13.98 -6.12
CA ASN A 83 18.61 -13.48 -6.94
C ASN A 83 19.94 -14.20 -6.68
N ALA A 84 19.91 -15.40 -6.08
CA ALA A 84 21.10 -16.17 -5.73
C ALA A 84 22.07 -16.30 -6.92
N ASP A 85 21.57 -16.67 -8.11
CA ASP A 85 22.39 -16.83 -9.33
C ASP A 85 23.04 -15.52 -9.80
N LYS A 86 22.39 -14.38 -9.56
CA LYS A 86 22.90 -13.06 -9.94
C LYS A 86 23.88 -12.48 -8.92
N ILE A 87 23.93 -13.06 -7.74
CA ILE A 87 24.76 -12.64 -6.60
C ILE A 87 26.01 -13.52 -6.50
N ALA A 88 25.92 -14.78 -6.93
CA ALA A 88 27.03 -15.71 -6.96
C ALA A 88 28.27 -15.12 -7.65
N GLY A 89 29.42 -15.16 -6.98
CA GLY A 89 30.69 -14.65 -7.49
C GLY A 89 30.86 -13.14 -7.47
N LYS A 90 29.87 -12.37 -6.99
CA LYS A 90 30.03 -10.92 -6.79
C LYS A 90 30.73 -10.61 -5.46
N PRO A 91 31.56 -9.55 -5.41
CA PRO A 91 32.11 -9.04 -4.15
C PRO A 91 31.02 -8.61 -3.16
N GLU A 92 31.24 -8.81 -1.86
CA GLU A 92 30.27 -8.51 -0.79
C GLU A 92 29.71 -7.08 -0.86
N ASN A 93 30.57 -6.08 -1.09
CA ASN A 93 30.14 -4.69 -1.19
C ASN A 93 29.14 -4.45 -2.35
N ILE A 94 29.21 -5.22 -3.43
CA ILE A 94 28.25 -5.14 -4.54
C ILE A 94 26.91 -5.73 -4.10
N VAL A 95 26.94 -6.86 -3.39
CA VAL A 95 25.73 -7.52 -2.87
C VAL A 95 25.02 -6.63 -1.85
N GLU A 96 25.77 -6.01 -0.93
CA GLU A 96 25.23 -5.07 0.04
C GLU A 96 24.56 -3.87 -0.63
N ASN A 97 25.19 -3.30 -1.65
CA ASN A 97 24.59 -2.20 -2.43
C ASN A 97 23.31 -2.63 -3.16
N MET A 98 23.27 -3.84 -3.72
CA MET A 98 22.06 -4.40 -4.34
C MET A 98 20.93 -4.55 -3.32
N VAL A 99 21.21 -5.11 -2.14
CA VAL A 99 20.24 -5.25 -1.05
C VAL A 99 19.74 -3.89 -0.59
N LYS A 100 20.65 -2.92 -0.37
CA LYS A 100 20.29 -1.55 0.04
C LYS A 100 19.35 -0.89 -0.98
N GLY A 101 19.64 -1.02 -2.27
CA GLY A 101 18.77 -0.53 -3.34
C GLY A 101 17.39 -1.20 -3.32
N ARG A 102 17.33 -2.53 -3.12
CA ARG A 102 16.06 -3.24 -3.01
C ARG A 102 15.24 -2.78 -1.80
N ILE A 103 15.86 -2.67 -0.62
CA ILE A 103 15.16 -2.23 0.59
C ILE A 103 14.65 -0.81 0.43
N SER A 104 15.45 0.11 -0.12
CA SER A 104 14.99 1.46 -0.42
C SER A 104 13.77 1.47 -1.34
N LYS A 105 13.75 0.60 -2.36
CA LYS A 105 12.61 0.45 -3.26
C LYS A 105 11.40 -0.15 -2.55
N PHE A 106 11.58 -1.18 -1.73
CA PHE A 106 10.52 -1.80 -0.95
C PHE A 106 9.84 -0.78 -0.01
N LEU A 107 10.62 0.01 0.72
CA LEU A 107 10.07 1.05 1.59
C LEU A 107 9.24 2.06 0.81
N ALA A 108 9.71 2.48 -0.38
CA ALA A 108 8.98 3.41 -1.24
C ALA A 108 7.70 2.80 -1.83
N GLU A 109 7.72 1.51 -2.18
CA GLU A 109 6.57 0.79 -2.74
C GLU A 109 5.54 0.42 -1.66
N ALA A 110 5.97 0.13 -0.44
CA ALA A 110 5.09 -0.34 0.64
C ALA A 110 4.45 0.79 1.44
N SER A 111 5.01 2.00 1.39
CA SER A 111 4.57 3.14 2.21
C SER A 111 3.77 4.16 1.41
N LEU A 112 2.51 4.39 1.79
CA LEU A 112 1.59 5.29 1.09
C LEU A 112 2.21 6.65 0.81
N VAL A 113 2.79 7.32 1.82
CA VAL A 113 3.31 8.70 1.66
C VAL A 113 4.53 8.80 0.73
N GLU A 114 5.24 7.70 0.50
CA GLU A 114 6.42 7.65 -0.37
C GLU A 114 6.06 7.34 -1.83
N GLN A 115 4.86 6.82 -2.08
CA GLN A 115 4.42 6.40 -3.40
C GLN A 115 4.19 7.62 -4.32
N PRO A 116 4.55 7.51 -5.62
CA PRO A 116 4.16 8.49 -6.63
C PRO A 116 2.65 8.43 -6.84
N PHE A 117 1.99 9.58 -6.86
CA PHE A 117 0.53 9.65 -6.97
C PHE A 117 0.05 9.17 -8.34
N VAL A 118 -0.98 8.32 -8.36
CA VAL A 118 -1.41 7.62 -9.59
C VAL A 118 -1.97 8.54 -10.67
N LYS A 119 -2.54 9.70 -10.29
CA LYS A 119 -3.00 10.70 -11.27
C LYS A 119 -1.90 11.66 -11.71
N ASN A 120 -0.86 11.82 -10.89
CA ASN A 120 0.30 12.67 -11.19
C ASN A 120 1.57 12.08 -10.55
N PRO A 121 2.31 11.22 -11.26
CA PRO A 121 3.48 10.53 -10.71
C PRO A 121 4.65 11.44 -10.34
N GLU A 122 4.62 12.71 -10.74
CA GLU A 122 5.63 13.71 -10.36
C GLU A 122 5.49 14.16 -8.89
N VAL A 123 4.34 13.88 -8.27
CA VAL A 123 4.03 14.27 -6.89
C VAL A 123 3.89 13.01 -6.04
N LYS A 124 4.56 12.97 -4.88
CA LYS A 124 4.32 11.91 -3.89
C LYS A 124 3.00 12.11 -3.17
N VAL A 125 2.36 11.03 -2.76
CA VAL A 125 1.12 11.13 -1.98
C VAL A 125 1.32 11.90 -0.67
N GLY A 126 2.48 11.76 -0.02
CA GLY A 126 2.79 12.53 1.18
C GLY A 126 2.80 14.04 0.94
N ASP A 127 3.30 14.49 -0.22
CA ASP A 127 3.33 15.91 -0.57
C ASP A 127 1.95 16.41 -1.01
N LEU A 128 1.17 15.58 -1.69
CA LEU A 128 -0.23 15.84 -1.98
C LEU A 128 -1.05 16.01 -0.69
N ALA A 129 -0.83 15.13 0.29
CA ALA A 129 -1.54 15.17 1.57
C ALA A 129 -1.21 16.41 2.42
N LYS A 130 -0.03 17.01 2.25
CA LYS A 130 0.34 18.27 2.93
C LYS A 130 -0.43 19.50 2.40
N GLN A 131 -1.16 19.37 1.30
CA GLN A 131 -2.04 20.42 0.78
C GLN A 131 -3.42 20.42 1.47
N ALA A 132 -3.64 19.48 2.41
CA ALA A 132 -4.80 19.44 3.27
C ALA A 132 -4.78 20.57 4.31
#